data_AF-A0A362XAQ3-F1
#
_entry.id   AF-A0A362XAQ3-F1
#
_cell.length_a   1.000
_cell.length_b   1.000
_cell.length_c   1.000
_cell.angle_alpha   90.00
_cell.angle_beta   90.00
_cell.angle_gamma   90.00
#
_symmetry.space_group_name_H-M   'P 1'
#
loop_
_entity.id
_entity.type
_entity.pdbx_description
1 polymer ?
#
loop_
_entity_poly.entity_id
_entity_poly.type
_entity_poly.pdbx_seq_one_letter_code
_entity_poly.pdbx_strand_id
1 'polypeptide(L)'
;MSDLNNNRHLLITEFKIFKGFIAATKDSKIRAFDQDNGDLLWEAQLPYPGYATPSVYQIGGKEYVVIACGGGKLGSPSGDRYVAFSL
;
A
#
# COMPACT_ATOMS: atom_id res chain seq x y z
N MET A 1 -28.42 17.85 32.78
CA MET A 1 -29.54 17.32 31.98
C MET A 1 -29.60 18.10 30.68
N SER A 2 -28.88 17.61 29.66
CA SER A 2 -29.17 17.73 28.21
C SER A 2 -27.94 17.21 27.44
N ASP A 3 -28.17 16.23 26.59
CA ASP A 3 -27.27 15.15 26.20
C ASP A 3 -26.29 15.41 25.04
N LEU A 4 -25.22 14.60 25.05
CA LEU A 4 -24.55 13.82 23.98
C LEU A 4 -24.77 14.19 22.49
N ASN A 5 -23.66 14.42 21.77
CA ASN A 5 -23.19 13.63 20.60
C ASN A 5 -22.25 14.47 19.69
N ASN A 6 -20.94 14.22 19.75
CA ASN A 6 -20.23 13.30 18.85
C ASN A 6 -20.06 13.84 17.42
N ASN A 7 -19.20 14.85 17.27
CA ASN A 7 -18.58 15.19 15.99
C ASN A 7 -17.20 14.55 15.88
N ARG A 8 -17.15 13.22 15.96
CA ARG A 8 -16.01 12.45 15.44
C ARG A 8 -16.20 12.31 13.94
N HIS A 9 -15.82 13.35 13.19
CA HIS A 9 -15.51 13.19 11.76
C HIS A 9 -14.15 12.49 11.61
N LEU A 10 -14.06 11.27 12.15
CA LEU A 10 -13.07 10.28 11.76
C LEU A 10 -13.76 9.43 10.71
N LEU A 11 -13.73 9.90 9.47
CA LEU A 11 -13.85 8.98 8.34
C LEU A 11 -12.56 8.15 8.32
N ILE A 12 -12.42 7.24 9.28
CA ILE A 12 -11.62 6.05 9.06
C ILE A 12 -12.48 5.24 8.10
N THR A 13 -12.35 5.52 6.80
CA THR A 13 -12.72 4.55 5.78
C THR A 13 -11.99 3.28 6.19
N GLU A 14 -12.73 2.23 6.56
CA GLU A 14 -12.13 0.93 6.80
C GLU A 14 -11.49 0.50 5.50
N PHE A 15 -10.19 0.76 5.37
CA PHE A 15 -9.45 0.32 4.21
C PHE A 15 -9.41 -1.21 4.28
N LYS A 16 -10.13 -1.86 3.36
CA LYS A 16 -10.27 -3.33 3.36
C LYS A 16 -9.05 -4.02 2.76
N ILE A 17 -8.19 -3.25 2.08
CA ILE A 17 -6.94 -3.77 1.57
C ILE A 17 -5.96 -3.98 2.73
N PHE A 18 -5.35 -5.16 2.78
CA PHE A 18 -4.35 -5.62 3.75
C PHE A 18 -3.60 -4.50 4.47
N LYS A 19 -3.60 -4.53 5.80
CA LYS A 19 -3.10 -3.43 6.65
C LYS A 19 -1.59 -3.19 6.57
N GLY A 20 -0.82 -4.04 5.88
CA GLY A 20 0.63 -3.88 5.72
C GLY A 20 1.11 -4.23 4.32
N PHE A 21 1.64 -3.24 3.60
CA PHE A 21 2.36 -3.44 2.34
C PHE A 21 3.85 -3.13 2.49
N ILE A 22 4.70 -4.02 1.97
CA ILE A 22 6.17 -3.86 1.98
C ILE A 22 6.69 -4.09 0.57
N ALA A 23 7.41 -3.10 0.03
CA ALA A 23 8.02 -3.17 -1.29
C ALA A 23 9.50 -2.77 -1.34
N ALA A 24 10.05 -2.28 -0.22
CA ALA A 24 11.39 -1.72 -0.11
C ALA A 24 12.52 -2.79 -0.15
N THR A 25 12.39 -3.77 -1.04
CA THR A 25 13.29 -4.91 -1.22
C THR A 25 13.94 -4.85 -2.61
N LYS A 26 15.17 -5.39 -2.74
CA LYS A 26 15.92 -5.37 -4.02
C LYS A 26 15.35 -6.31 -5.08
N ASP A 27 14.53 -7.27 -4.69
CA ASP A 27 13.90 -8.26 -5.57
C ASP A 27 12.74 -7.68 -6.39
N SER A 28 12.46 -6.38 -6.25
CA SER A 28 11.41 -5.69 -6.99
C SER A 28 10.04 -6.32 -6.76
N LYS A 29 9.72 -6.71 -5.53
CA LYS A 29 8.39 -7.21 -5.17
C LYS A 29 7.66 -6.25 -4.26
N ILE A 30 6.34 -6.23 -4.37
CA ILE A 30 5.44 -5.69 -3.35
C ILE A 30 4.73 -6.87 -2.67
N ARG A 31 4.60 -6.81 -1.35
CA ARG A 31 4.04 -7.87 -0.53
C ARG A 31 3.00 -7.32 0.42
N ALA A 32 1.95 -8.09 0.65
CA ALA A 32 0.97 -7.86 1.68
C ALA A 32 1.14 -8.90 2.79
N PHE A 33 1.19 -8.45 4.04
CA PHE A 33 1.34 -9.31 5.20
C PHE A 33 0.13 -9.19 6.12
N ASP A 34 -0.17 -10.28 6.82
CA ASP A 34 -1.04 -10.27 7.97
C ASP A 34 -0.38 -9.46 9.09
N GLN A 35 -1.15 -8.57 9.72
CA GLN A 35 -0.61 -7.66 10.73
C GLN A 35 -0.39 -8.34 12.09
N ASP A 36 -1.18 -9.37 12.40
CA ASP A 36 -1.18 -10.00 13.71
C ASP A 36 -0.09 -11.07 13.82
N ASN A 37 0.12 -11.84 12.74
CA ASN A 37 1.09 -12.94 12.73
C ASN A 37 2.26 -12.78 11.76
N GLY A 38 2.20 -11.81 10.83
CA GLY A 38 3.25 -11.56 9.85
C GLY A 38 3.27 -12.50 8.64
N ASP A 39 2.22 -13.30 8.45
CA ASP A 39 2.11 -14.22 7.32
C ASP A 39 2.04 -13.48 5.99
N LEU A 40 2.68 -14.01 4.95
CA LEU A 40 2.58 -13.47 3.60
C LEU A 40 1.22 -13.84 3.00
N LEU A 41 0.39 -12.83 2.73
CA LEU A 41 -0.96 -13.01 2.19
C LEU A 41 -1.00 -12.86 0.67
N TRP A 42 -0.15 -11.99 0.11
CA TRP A 42 -0.06 -11.75 -1.33
C TRP A 42 1.28 -11.15 -1.71
N GLU A 43 1.73 -11.41 -2.94
CA GLU A 43 2.86 -10.70 -3.53
C GLU A 43 2.70 -10.49 -5.04
N ALA A 44 3.36 -9.46 -5.57
CA ALA A 44 3.49 -9.24 -7.00
C ALA A 44 4.88 -8.72 -7.38
N GLN A 45 5.29 -9.05 -8.60
CA GLN A 45 6.50 -8.53 -9.22
C GLN A 45 6.25 -7.11 -9.74
N LEU A 46 7.14 -6.20 -9.39
CA LEU A 46 7.23 -4.84 -9.91
C LEU A 46 8.22 -4.78 -11.08
N PRO A 47 8.03 -3.84 -12.02
CA PRO A 47 8.95 -3.66 -13.14
C PRO A 47 10.33 -3.16 -12.69
N TYR A 48 10.40 -2.44 -11.57
CA TYR A 48 11.62 -1.94 -10.93
C TYR A 48 11.44 -1.95 -9.41
N PRO A 49 12.52 -1.89 -8.61
CA PRO A 49 12.39 -1.86 -7.15
C PRO A 49 11.55 -0.67 -6.65
N GLY A 50 10.58 -1.01 -5.81
CA GLY A 50 9.68 -0.06 -5.15
C GLY A 50 10.22 0.42 -3.81
N TYR A 51 11.30 1.22 -3.82
CA TYR A 51 11.86 1.77 -2.58
C TYR A 51 10.96 2.83 -1.90
N ALA A 52 9.89 3.27 -2.56
CA ALA A 52 8.91 4.17 -2.00
C ALA A 52 7.91 3.43 -1.10
N THR A 53 7.35 4.13 -0.11
CA THR A 53 6.21 3.63 0.66
C THR A 53 4.97 3.56 -0.24
N PRO A 54 4.29 2.41 -0.35
CA PRO A 54 3.01 2.33 -1.05
C PRO A 54 1.97 3.25 -0.42
N SER A 55 1.09 3.83 -1.24
CA SER A 55 -0.01 4.67 -0.79
C SER A 55 -1.34 4.02 -1.14
N VAL A 56 -2.35 4.20 -0.29
CA VAL A 56 -3.70 3.68 -0.51
C VAL A 56 -4.67 4.83 -0.70
N TYR A 57 -5.57 4.73 -1.68
CA TYR A 57 -6.66 5.68 -1.88
C TYR A 57 -7.93 4.99 -2.37
N GLN A 58 -9.06 5.69 -2.26
CA GLN A 58 -10.35 5.22 -2.75
C GLN A 58 -10.98 6.26 -3.67
N ILE A 59 -11.49 5.83 -4.83
CA ILE A 59 -12.28 6.65 -5.75
C ILE A 59 -13.48 5.86 -6.26
N GLY A 60 -14.68 6.46 -6.20
CA GLY A 60 -15.91 5.81 -6.65
C GLY A 60 -16.21 4.48 -5.96
N GLY A 61 -15.80 4.32 -4.69
CA GLY A 61 -15.97 3.08 -3.93
C GLY A 61 -14.96 1.97 -4.27
N LYS A 62 -14.02 2.22 -5.19
CA LYS A 62 -12.93 1.30 -5.49
C LYS A 62 -11.64 1.76 -4.82
N GLU A 63 -11.00 0.84 -4.12
CA GLU A 63 -9.74 1.07 -3.41
C GLU A 63 -8.54 0.68 -4.28
N TYR A 64 -7.45 1.41 -4.11
CA TYR A 64 -6.24 1.26 -4.89
C TYR A 64 -5.02 1.32 -3.98
N VAL A 65 -4.05 0.46 -4.26
CA VAL A 65 -2.69 0.55 -3.72
C VAL A 65 -1.77 0.99 -4.85
N VAL A 66 -1.03 2.07 -4.65
CA VAL A 66 -0.12 2.63 -5.66
C VAL A 66 1.29 2.77 -5.11
N ILE A 67 2.26 2.43 -5.95
CA ILE A 67 3.67 2.55 -5.63
C ILE A 67 4.47 3.11 -6.81
N ALA A 68 5.40 4.01 -6.51
CA ALA A 68 6.42 4.47 -7.44
C ALA A 68 7.60 3.47 -7.48
N CYS A 69 7.91 2.99 -8.67
CA CYS A 69 8.98 2.03 -8.97
C CYS A 69 10.12 2.76 -9.67
N GLY A 70 11.08 3.24 -8.87
CA GLY A 70 12.21 4.05 -9.34
C GLY A 70 13.54 3.28 -9.45
N GLY A 71 13.74 2.29 -8.57
CA GLY A 71 15.02 1.57 -8.48
C GLY A 71 16.25 2.49 -8.38
N GLY A 72 17.34 2.12 -9.07
CA GLY A 72 18.56 2.92 -9.23
C GLY A 72 19.47 3.02 -8.01
N LYS A 73 18.92 2.86 -6.81
CA LYS A 73 19.71 2.74 -5.57
C LYS A 73 20.23 1.31 -5.41
N LEU A 74 21.32 1.16 -4.65
CA LEU A 74 21.86 -0.13 -4.23
C LEU A 74 22.22 -1.11 -5.38
N GLY A 75 22.56 -0.58 -6.56
CA GLY A 75 22.95 -1.35 -7.75
C GLY A 75 21.77 -1.96 -8.52
N SER A 76 20.53 -1.55 -8.21
CA SER A 76 19.34 -2.07 -8.88
C SER A 76 19.02 -1.32 -10.18
N PRO A 77 18.32 -1.96 -11.14
CA PRO A 77 17.87 -1.28 -12.35
C PRO A 77 17.03 -0.05 -12.01
N SER A 78 17.28 1.06 -12.70
CA SER A 78 16.49 2.28 -12.54
C SER A 78 15.31 2.29 -13.51
N GLY A 79 14.23 2.94 -13.10
CA GLY A 79 13.04 3.20 -13.92
C GLY A 79 12.19 4.30 -13.32
N ASP A 80 10.98 4.47 -13.86
CA ASP A 80 10.11 5.62 -13.59
C ASP A 80 8.63 5.26 -13.75
N ARG A 81 8.21 4.14 -13.15
CA ARG A 81 6.83 3.65 -13.32
C ARG A 81 6.02 3.72 -12.04
N TYR A 82 4.76 4.13 -12.15
CA TYR A 82 3.76 3.89 -11.12
C TYR A 82 3.04 2.57 -11.43
N VAL A 83 2.82 1.75 -10.40
CA VAL A 83 1.99 0.55 -10.48
C VAL A 83 0.83 0.71 -9.52
N ALA A 84 -0.38 0.41 -9.99
CA ALA A 84 -1.61 0.46 -9.23
C ALA A 84 -2.27 -0.92 -9.18
N PHE A 85 -2.67 -1.34 -7.99
CA PHE A 85 -3.39 -2.59 -7.74
C PHE A 85 -4.77 -2.26 -7.19
N SER A 86 -5.77 -3.08 -7.54
CA SER A 86 -7.13 -3.02 -7.01
C SER A 86 -7.78 -4.39 -7.14
N LEU A 87 -8.76 -4.69 -6.28
CA LEU A 87 -9.67 -5.82 -6.49
C LEU A 87 -10.71 -5.51 -7.60
#